data_AF-A0A7S2I8Z9-F1
#
_entry.id   AF-A0A7S2I8Z9-F1
#
_cell.length_a   1.000
_cell.length_b   1.000
_cell.length_c   1.000
_cell.angle_alpha   90.00
_cell.angle_beta   90.00
_cell.angle_gamma   90.00
#
_symmetry.space_group_name_H-M   'P 1'
#
loop_
_entity.id
_entity.type
_entity.pdbx_description
1 polymer ?
#
loop_
_entity_poly.entity_id
_entity_poly.type
_entity_poly.pdbx_seq_one_letter_code
_entity_poly.pdbx_strand_id
1 'polypeptide(L)'
;QHTHQHPHQHTHQHSQPELHRLQTADALDDCVVLQITTDELPLHPASLRQVHAIAFSQFVCAELRSVPLFTGVLDEVMRSLAPLWAVQTHGSAGCRIIEEGAKGESFFVLIRGQVGVYQGGEQLRLIDSEAR
;
A
#
# COMPACT_ATOMS: atom_id res chain seq x y z
N GLN A 1 -37.40 24.12 21.38
CA GLN A 1 -36.28 24.88 20.76
C GLN A 1 -35.00 24.08 21.01
N HIS A 2 -34.43 23.60 19.90
CA HIS A 2 -33.07 23.09 19.66
C HIS A 2 -32.33 22.28 20.73
N THR A 3 -32.37 20.95 20.53
CA THR A 3 -31.33 19.98 20.89
C THR A 3 -30.04 20.33 20.17
N HIS A 4 -29.00 20.76 20.90
CA HIS A 4 -27.64 20.85 20.37
C HIS A 4 -26.97 19.47 20.45
N GLN A 5 -26.99 18.75 19.35
CA GLN A 5 -26.05 17.65 19.10
C GLN A 5 -24.74 18.28 18.62
N HIS A 6 -23.70 18.16 19.46
CA HIS A 6 -22.32 18.36 19.02
C HIS A 6 -21.92 17.22 18.08
N PRO A 7 -21.41 17.50 16.87
CA PRO A 7 -20.87 16.45 16.02
C PRO A 7 -19.54 15.98 16.59
N HIS A 8 -19.45 14.69 16.87
CA HIS A 8 -18.21 13.99 17.14
C HIS A 8 -17.23 14.24 15.99
N GLN A 9 -16.20 15.04 16.25
CA GLN A 9 -15.02 15.08 15.40
C GLN A 9 -14.36 13.71 15.52
N HIS A 10 -14.60 12.86 14.52
CA HIS A 10 -13.76 11.70 14.28
C HIS A 10 -12.36 12.22 13.95
N THR A 11 -11.51 12.26 14.97
CA THR A 11 -10.07 12.38 14.79
C THR A 11 -9.65 11.20 13.92
N HIS A 12 -9.42 11.46 12.63
CA HIS A 12 -8.72 10.53 11.75
C HIS A 12 -7.30 10.40 12.29
N GLN A 13 -7.15 9.54 13.29
CA GLN A 13 -5.89 9.03 13.75
C GLN A 13 -5.33 8.30 12.53
N HIS A 14 -4.44 8.97 11.79
CA HIS A 14 -3.68 8.36 10.71
C HIS A 14 -2.83 7.27 11.37
N SER A 15 -3.40 6.07 11.47
CA SER A 15 -2.70 4.84 11.77
C SER A 15 -1.55 4.78 10.78
N GLN A 16 -0.32 4.73 11.27
CA GLN A 16 0.82 4.52 10.38
C GLN A 16 0.57 3.21 9.62
N PRO A 17 0.75 3.18 8.29
CA PRO A 17 0.54 1.96 7.54
C PRO A 17 1.52 0.90 8.04
N GLU A 18 0.98 -0.16 8.65
CA GLU A 18 1.77 -1.30 9.06
C GLU A 18 2.21 -2.07 7.83
N LEU A 19 3.52 -2.05 7.56
CA LEU A 19 4.13 -2.87 6.54
C LEU A 19 4.15 -4.31 7.01
N HIS A 20 3.26 -5.12 6.42
CA HIS A 20 3.28 -6.55 6.60
C HIS A 20 4.23 -7.17 5.58
N ARG A 21 4.94 -8.24 5.96
CA ARG A 21 5.72 -9.03 5.00
C ARG A 21 4.75 -9.62 3.98
N LEU A 22 4.94 -9.29 2.70
CA LEU A 22 4.06 -9.75 1.63
C LEU A 22 4.59 -11.02 0.93
N GLN A 23 5.87 -11.31 1.11
CA GLN A 23 6.61 -12.39 0.47
C GLN A 23 7.41 -13.19 1.49
N THR A 24 7.69 -14.44 1.13
CA THR A 24 8.63 -15.32 1.82
C THR A 24 9.94 -15.33 1.04
N ALA A 25 11.06 -15.32 1.75
CA ALA A 25 12.38 -15.49 1.16
C ALA A 25 13.03 -16.74 1.76
N ASP A 26 13.42 -17.67 0.91
CA ASP A 26 14.16 -18.88 1.28
C ASP A 26 15.64 -18.73 0.89
N ALA A 27 16.54 -19.19 1.76
CA ALA A 27 17.96 -19.29 1.40
C ALA A 27 18.15 -20.48 0.45
N LEU A 28 18.68 -20.24 -0.76
CA LEU A 28 18.92 -21.29 -1.76
C LEU A 28 20.33 -21.91 -1.64
N ASP A 29 21.21 -21.23 -0.91
CA ASP A 29 22.58 -21.63 -0.58
C ASP A 29 23.02 -21.00 0.76
N ASP A 30 24.29 -21.21 1.15
CA ASP A 30 24.85 -20.65 2.38
C ASP A 30 24.89 -19.12 2.32
N CYS A 31 24.01 -18.46 3.09
CA CYS A 31 23.90 -17.01 3.13
C CYS A 31 24.11 -16.45 4.54
N VAL A 32 24.62 -15.22 4.62
CA VAL A 32 24.73 -14.44 5.86
C VAL A 32 23.89 -13.20 5.70
N VAL A 33 22.89 -13.02 6.57
CA VAL A 33 21.97 -11.87 6.55
C VAL A 33 22.19 -11.01 7.78
N LEU A 34 22.30 -9.69 7.57
CA LEU A 34 22.25 -8.71 8.65
C LEU A 34 20.80 -8.25 8.85
N GLN A 35 20.22 -8.60 10.00
CA GLN A 35 18.85 -8.22 10.37
C GLN A 35 18.88 -7.19 11.50
N ILE A 36 17.91 -6.28 11.47
CA ILE A 36 17.57 -5.42 12.60
C ILE A 36 16.06 -5.41 12.80
N THR A 37 15.61 -5.52 14.05
CA THR A 37 14.19 -5.42 14.40
C THR A 37 13.91 -4.01 14.89
N THR A 38 12.81 -3.41 14.46
CA THR A 38 12.54 -1.98 14.70
C THR A 38 12.25 -1.63 16.16
N ASP A 39 11.83 -2.61 16.96
CA ASP A 39 11.63 -2.53 18.41
C ASP A 39 12.95 -2.60 19.22
N GLU A 40 13.97 -3.24 18.67
CA GLU A 40 15.31 -3.38 19.30
C GLU A 40 16.22 -2.17 19.03
N LEU A 41 15.79 -1.24 18.19
CA LEU A 41 16.54 -0.01 17.88
C LEU A 41 16.53 0.95 19.08
N PRO A 42 17.68 1.33 19.65
CA PRO A 42 17.78 2.31 20.73
C PRO A 42 17.62 3.75 20.18
N LEU A 43 16.62 3.96 19.35
CA LEU A 43 16.32 5.22 18.71
C LEU A 43 15.15 5.90 19.40
N HIS A 44 15.19 7.23 19.45
CA HIS A 44 14.05 8.02 19.89
C HIS A 44 12.83 7.74 18.97
N PRO A 45 11.59 7.71 19.49
CA PRO A 45 10.40 7.38 18.70
C PRO A 45 10.22 8.22 17.41
N ALA A 46 10.66 9.48 17.42
CA ALA A 46 10.62 10.32 16.21
C ALA A 46 11.53 9.80 15.09
N SER A 47 12.73 9.32 15.44
CA SER A 47 13.68 8.72 14.50
C SER A 47 13.15 7.39 13.96
N LEU A 48 12.51 6.57 14.80
CA LEU A 48 11.86 5.34 14.35
C LEU A 48 10.77 5.63 13.32
N ARG A 49 9.90 6.62 13.58
CA ARG A 49 8.88 7.04 12.59
C ARG A 49 9.49 7.46 11.26
N GLN A 50 10.64 8.15 11.29
CA GLN A 50 11.34 8.55 10.07
C GLN A 50 11.89 7.33 9.31
N VAL A 51 12.51 6.37 10.01
CA VAL A 51 12.98 5.12 9.41
C VAL A 51 11.83 4.35 8.77
N HIS A 52 10.70 4.22 9.47
CA HIS A 52 9.49 3.59 8.93
C HIS A 52 8.95 4.32 7.69
N ALA A 53 8.87 5.64 7.70
CA ALA A 53 8.40 6.42 6.56
C ALA A 53 9.31 6.28 5.34
N ILE A 54 10.64 6.25 5.55
CA ILE A 54 11.61 6.01 4.49
C ILE A 54 11.44 4.60 3.92
N ALA A 55 11.37 3.57 4.78
CA ALA A 55 11.18 2.19 4.36
C ALA A 55 9.86 2.01 3.58
N PHE A 56 8.77 2.60 4.05
CA PHE A 56 7.48 2.61 3.36
C PHE A 56 7.57 3.30 2.00
N SER A 57 8.20 4.47 1.92
CA SER A 57 8.34 5.21 0.66
C SER A 57 9.18 4.43 -0.36
N GLN A 58 10.23 3.74 0.10
CA GLN A 58 11.06 2.89 -0.76
C GLN A 58 10.28 1.68 -1.27
N PHE A 59 9.51 1.03 -0.41
CA PHE A 59 8.61 -0.05 -0.79
C PHE A 59 7.61 0.40 -1.87
N VAL A 60 6.87 1.50 -1.63
CA VAL A 60 5.92 2.04 -2.61
C VAL A 60 6.62 2.40 -3.93
N CYS A 61 7.80 3.02 -3.89
CA CYS A 61 8.55 3.30 -5.11
C CYS A 61 8.88 2.04 -5.91
N ALA A 62 9.26 0.94 -5.24
CA ALA A 62 9.55 -0.33 -5.91
C ALA A 62 8.29 -0.89 -6.58
N GLU A 63 7.16 -0.91 -5.87
CA GLU A 63 5.88 -1.40 -6.39
C GLU A 63 5.38 -0.57 -7.58
N LEU A 64 5.42 0.75 -7.49
CA LEU A 64 4.99 1.62 -8.60
C LEU A 64 5.88 1.46 -9.83
N ARG A 65 7.19 1.27 -9.65
CA ARG A 65 8.11 1.02 -10.78
C ARG A 65 7.87 -0.32 -11.48
N SER A 66 7.22 -1.29 -10.83
CA SER A 66 6.81 -2.55 -11.49
C SER A 66 5.67 -2.34 -12.50
N VAL A 67 4.96 -1.21 -12.42
CA VAL A 67 3.81 -0.92 -13.30
C VAL A 67 4.28 -0.11 -14.50
N PRO A 68 4.02 -0.56 -15.76
CA PRO A 68 4.48 0.11 -16.97
C PRO A 68 4.10 1.59 -17.08
N LEU A 69 2.98 2.00 -16.48
CA LEU A 69 2.51 3.39 -16.43
C LEU A 69 3.56 4.37 -15.86
N PHE A 70 4.42 3.92 -14.94
CA PHE A 70 5.44 4.76 -14.31
C PHE A 70 6.81 4.66 -14.99
N THR A 71 6.90 4.00 -16.16
CA THR A 71 8.14 3.93 -16.94
C THR A 71 8.59 5.33 -17.35
N GLY A 72 9.84 5.67 -17.06
CA GLY A 72 10.42 6.97 -17.41
C GLY A 72 10.07 8.13 -16.47
N VAL A 73 9.29 7.87 -15.41
CA VAL A 73 9.06 8.86 -14.35
C VAL A 73 10.34 9.04 -13.54
N LEU A 74 10.76 10.29 -13.36
CA LEU A 74 11.99 10.64 -12.64
C LEU A 74 11.91 10.23 -11.15
N ASP A 75 13.04 9.84 -10.58
CA ASP A 75 13.14 9.42 -9.17
C ASP A 75 12.68 10.49 -8.17
N GLU A 76 12.85 11.77 -8.50
CA GLU A 76 12.35 12.86 -7.66
C GLU A 76 10.82 12.89 -7.60
N VAL A 77 10.16 12.60 -8.71
CA VAL A 77 8.69 12.53 -8.80
C VAL A 77 8.21 11.27 -8.08
N MET A 78 8.89 10.14 -8.25
CA MET A 78 8.56 8.92 -7.51
C MET A 78 8.66 9.11 -6.00
N ARG A 79 9.71 9.79 -5.53
CA ARG A 79 9.89 10.11 -4.11
C ARG A 79 8.85 11.08 -3.58
N SER A 80 8.33 12.01 -4.39
CA SER A 80 7.26 12.91 -3.96
C SER A 80 5.88 12.23 -3.98
N LEU A 81 5.67 11.25 -4.86
CA LEU A 81 4.44 10.47 -4.93
C LEU A 81 4.33 9.44 -3.81
N ALA A 82 5.42 8.73 -3.49
CA ALA A 82 5.38 7.58 -2.57
C ALA A 82 4.71 7.84 -1.20
N PRO A 83 4.92 9.00 -0.53
CA PRO A 83 4.25 9.30 0.73
C PRO A 83 2.73 9.52 0.63
N LEU A 84 2.20 9.72 -0.59
CA LEU A 84 0.76 9.94 -0.83
C LEU A 84 -0.04 8.64 -0.90
N TRP A 85 0.65 7.50 -0.99
CA TRP A 85 0.00 6.19 -1.12
C TRP A 85 -0.33 5.60 0.25
N ALA A 86 -1.42 4.84 0.30
CA ALA A 86 -1.77 4.01 1.43
C ALA A 86 -1.91 2.55 0.96
N VAL A 87 -1.38 1.61 1.75
CA VAL A 87 -1.59 0.19 1.52
C VAL A 87 -2.95 -0.20 2.08
N GLN A 88 -3.75 -0.88 1.26
CA GLN A 88 -5.06 -1.41 1.64
C GLN A 88 -5.04 -2.94 1.53
N THR A 89 -5.51 -3.61 2.58
CA THR A 89 -5.59 -5.08 2.61
C THR A 89 -7.04 -5.51 2.48
N HIS A 90 -7.34 -6.28 1.43
CA HIS A 90 -8.65 -6.90 1.22
C HIS A 90 -8.55 -8.40 1.53
N GLY A 91 -8.93 -8.80 2.74
CA GLY A 91 -8.66 -10.12 3.29
C GLY A 91 -9.64 -11.24 2.88
N SER A 92 -10.69 -10.94 2.11
CA SER A 92 -11.69 -11.93 1.69
C SER A 92 -11.91 -11.92 0.19
N ALA A 93 -11.91 -13.10 -0.41
CA ALA A 93 -12.32 -13.27 -1.80
C ALA A 93 -13.76 -12.74 -2.00
N GLY A 94 -13.98 -12.03 -3.10
CA GLY A 94 -15.26 -11.39 -3.41
C GLY A 94 -15.48 -10.01 -2.76
N CYS A 95 -14.55 -9.50 -1.95
CA CYS A 95 -14.59 -8.12 -1.49
C CYS A 95 -14.51 -7.15 -2.68
N ARG A 96 -15.41 -6.17 -2.71
CA ARG A 96 -15.43 -5.14 -3.77
C ARG A 96 -14.40 -4.06 -3.46
N ILE A 97 -13.41 -3.92 -4.36
CA ILE A 97 -12.34 -2.91 -4.24
C ILE A 97 -12.81 -1.58 -4.85
N ILE A 98 -13.44 -1.63 -6.03
CA ILE A 98 -14.05 -0.50 -6.72
C ILE A 98 -15.44 -0.89 -7.21
N GLU A 99 -16.34 0.09 -7.30
CA GLU A 99 -17.71 -0.11 -7.77
C GLU A 99 -17.94 0.57 -9.12
N GLU A 100 -18.60 -0.15 -10.04
CA GLU A 100 -18.95 0.39 -11.36
C GLU A 100 -19.87 1.61 -11.21
N GLY A 101 -19.55 2.70 -11.93
CA GLY A 101 -20.29 3.96 -11.85
C GLY A 101 -19.88 4.87 -10.68
N ALA A 102 -19.02 4.42 -9.77
CA ALA A 102 -18.44 5.29 -8.75
C ALA A 102 -17.51 6.35 -9.37
N LYS A 103 -17.34 7.47 -8.67
CA LYS A 103 -16.48 8.58 -9.13
C LYS A 103 -15.01 8.13 -9.18
N GLY A 104 -14.38 8.24 -10.34
CA GLY A 104 -12.97 7.87 -10.54
C GLY A 104 -12.02 8.99 -10.10
N GLU A 105 -11.69 9.05 -8.81
CA GLU A 105 -10.75 10.04 -8.26
C GLU A 105 -9.44 9.43 -7.71
N SER A 106 -9.33 8.09 -7.73
CA SER A 106 -8.25 7.36 -7.10
C SER A 106 -7.58 6.41 -8.07
N PHE A 107 -6.27 6.22 -7.89
CA PHE A 107 -5.48 5.20 -8.58
C PHE A 107 -5.24 4.01 -7.65
N PHE A 108 -5.20 2.82 -8.24
CA PHE A 108 -4.96 1.57 -7.52
C PHE A 108 -3.86 0.78 -8.21
N VAL A 109 -2.98 0.19 -7.41
CA VAL A 109 -1.98 -0.77 -7.88
C VAL A 109 -2.17 -2.05 -7.06
N LEU A 110 -2.42 -3.15 -7.74
CA LEU A 110 -2.51 -4.46 -7.10
C LEU A 110 -1.09 -4.93 -6.75
N ILE A 111 -0.76 -5.02 -5.46
CA ILE A 111 0.58 -5.45 -5.01
C ILE A 111 0.66 -6.98 -4.98
N ARG A 112 -0.40 -7.65 -4.50
CA ARG A 112 -0.47 -9.11 -4.37
C ARG A 112 -1.88 -9.63 -4.60
N GLY A 113 -1.98 -10.80 -5.23
CA GLY A 113 -3.21 -11.55 -5.42
C GLY A 113 -3.81 -11.37 -6.80
N GLN A 114 -5.10 -11.71 -6.92
CA GLN A 114 -5.84 -11.68 -8.17
C GLN A 114 -7.12 -10.86 -8.02
N VAL A 115 -7.41 -10.05 -9.03
CA VAL A 115 -8.62 -9.22 -9.09
C VAL A 115 -9.33 -9.44 -10.41
N GLY A 116 -10.60 -9.85 -10.33
CA GLY A 116 -11.51 -9.86 -11.48
C GLY A 116 -12.02 -8.45 -11.76
N VAL A 117 -11.99 -8.03 -13.02
CA VAL A 117 -12.56 -6.77 -13.49
C VAL A 117 -13.86 -7.08 -14.23
N TYR A 118 -14.95 -6.44 -13.82
CA TYR A 118 -16.30 -6.72 -14.29
C TYR A 118 -16.95 -5.47 -14.89
N GLN A 119 -17.84 -5.67 -15.85
CA GLN A 119 -18.74 -4.64 -16.35
C GLN A 119 -20.11 -5.27 -16.62
N GLY A 120 -21.18 -4.67 -16.10
CA GLY A 120 -22.53 -5.22 -16.28
C GLY A 120 -22.71 -6.65 -15.74
N GLY A 121 -21.88 -7.05 -14.77
CA GLY A 121 -21.87 -8.40 -14.19
C GLY A 121 -21.03 -9.44 -14.94
N GLU A 122 -20.52 -9.12 -16.13
CA GLU A 122 -19.62 -10.02 -16.88
C GLU A 122 -18.15 -9.73 -16.55
N GLN A 123 -17.34 -10.79 -16.42
CA GLN A 123 -15.91 -10.64 -16.18
C GLN A 123 -15.18 -10.33 -17.48
N LEU A 124 -14.55 -9.16 -17.56
CA LEU A 124 -13.81 -8.71 -18.74
C LEU A 124 -12.34 -9.10 -18.68
N ARG A 125 -11.74 -9.09 -17.49
CA ARG A 125 -10.30 -9.32 -17.30
C ARG A 125 -10.00 -9.91 -15.92
N LEU A 126 -8.90 -10.65 -15.85
CA LEU A 126 -8.21 -10.99 -14.61
C LEU A 126 -6.91 -10.18 -14.54
N ILE A 127 -6.71 -9.45 -13.45
CA ILE A 127 -5.42 -8.84 -13.13
C ILE A 127 -4.77 -9.72 -12.07
N ASP A 128 -3.60 -10.26 -12.39
CA ASP A 128 -2.79 -11.06 -11.49
C ASP A 128 -1.51 -10.27 -11.16
N SER A 129 -1.15 -10.19 -9.87
CA SER A 129 0.10 -9.57 -9.45
C SER A 129 1.34 -10.33 -9.93
N GLU A 130 1.24 -11.64 -10.14
CA GLU A 130 2.38 -12.51 -10.50
C GLU A 130 2.66 -12.55 -12.00
N ALA A 131 1.75 -12.06 -12.83
CA ALA A 131 1.86 -12.07 -14.30
C ALA A 131 2.47 -10.78 -14.88
N ARG A 132 3.27 -10.05 -14.08
CA ARG A 132 3.84 -8.73 -14.43
C ARG A 132 5.24 -8.81 -15.01
#